data_AF-A0A660CFW1-F1
#
_entry.id   AF-A0A660CFW1-F1
#
_cell.length_a   1.000
_cell.length_b   1.000
_cell.length_c   1.000
_cell.angle_alpha   90.00
_cell.angle_beta   90.00
_cell.angle_gamma   90.00
#
_symmetry.space_group_name_H-M   'P 1'
#
loop_
_entity.id
_entity.type
_entity.pdbx_description
1 polymer ?
#
loop_
_entity_poly.entity_id
_entity_poly.type
_entity_poly.pdbx_seq_one_letter_code
_entity_poly.pdbx_strand_id
1 'polypeptide(L)' 'MIRMWQLRDAISGYDAAYAALAQARGIPLVTADARRARAATGQCRVELVA' A
#
# COMPACT_ATOMS: atom_id res chain seq x y z
N MET A 1 -8.37 15.68 1.54
CA MET A 1 -7.58 15.06 2.62
C MET A 1 -8.36 13.89 3.27
N ILE A 2 -8.83 12.88 2.50
CA ILE A 2 -9.77 11.83 3.02
C ILE A 2 -9.40 10.38 2.63
N ARG A 3 -8.61 10.14 1.56
CA ARG A 3 -8.32 8.78 1.07
C ARG A 3 -7.45 7.96 2.03
N MET A 4 -6.50 8.60 2.71
CA MET A 4 -5.58 7.97 3.67
C MET A 4 -6.30 7.33 4.88
N TRP A 5 -7.39 7.94 5.35
CA TRP A 5 -8.15 7.44 6.50
C TRP A 5 -9.07 6.26 6.15
N GLN A 6 -9.54 6.18 4.90
CA GLN A 6 -10.35 5.06 4.40
C GLN A 6 -9.54 3.76 4.29
N LEU A 7 -8.21 3.85 4.22
CA LEU A 7 -7.30 2.71 4.11
C LEU A 7 -6.81 2.18 5.47
N ARG A 8 -7.04 2.91 6.56
CA ARG A 8 -6.55 2.55 7.91
C ARG A 8 -7.08 1.20 8.38
N ASP A 9 -8.27 0.80 7.95
CA ASP A 9 -8.90 -0.45 8.36
C ASP A 9 -8.25 -1.69 7.70
N ALA A 10 -7.64 -1.51 6.53
CA ALA A 10 -6.99 -2.57 5.78
C ALA A 10 -5.45 -2.56 5.89
N ILE A 11 -4.87 -1.39 6.19
CA ILE A 11 -3.44 -1.10 6.03
C ILE A 11 -3.01 -0.14 7.15
N SER A 12 -1.97 -0.47 7.91
CA SER A 12 -1.45 0.41 8.98
C SER A 12 -1.13 1.79 8.40
N GLY A 13 -1.44 2.87 9.12
CA GLY A 13 -1.47 4.23 8.56
C GLY A 13 -0.17 4.70 7.88
N TYR A 14 0.98 4.12 8.25
CA TYR A 14 2.27 4.39 7.60
C TYR A 14 2.33 3.85 6.17
N ASP A 15 1.75 2.68 5.96
CA ASP A 15 1.80 1.88 4.75
C ASP A 15 0.87 2.47 3.68
N ALA A 16 -0.24 3.10 4.11
CA ALA A 16 -1.17 3.81 3.23
C ALA A 16 -0.49 5.00 2.53
N ALA A 17 0.48 5.66 3.19
CA ALA A 17 1.26 6.73 2.59
C ALA A 17 2.17 6.21 1.47
N TYR A 18 2.84 5.06 1.69
CA TYR A 18 3.68 4.44 0.66
C TYR A 18 2.87 3.88 -0.50
N ALA A 19 1.71 3.27 -0.23
CA ALA A 19 0.80 2.81 -1.29
C ALA A 19 0.27 3.98 -2.13
N ALA A 20 -0.11 5.10 -1.49
CA ALA A 20 -0.57 6.30 -2.21
C ALA A 20 0.55 6.95 -3.04
N LEU A 21 1.78 6.98 -2.51
CA LEU A 21 2.95 7.47 -3.25
C LEU A 21 3.28 6.58 -4.45
N ALA A 22 3.28 5.25 -4.23
CA ALA A 22 3.54 4.27 -5.27
C ALA A 22 2.50 4.36 -6.40
N GLN A 23 1.22 4.47 -6.04
CA GLN A 23 0.13 4.71 -6.98
C GLN A 23 0.31 6.03 -7.75
N ALA A 24 0.62 7.12 -7.06
CA ALA A 24 0.80 8.44 -7.69
C ALA A 24 2.02 8.51 -8.63
N ARG A 25 2.98 7.60 -8.46
CA ARG A 25 4.20 7.52 -9.28
C ARG A 25 4.20 6.35 -10.25
N GLY A 26 3.18 5.50 -10.23
CA GLY A 26 3.10 4.31 -11.08
C GLY A 26 4.19 3.27 -10.80
N ILE A 27 4.78 3.29 -9.62
CA ILE A 27 5.85 2.36 -9.21
C ILE A 27 5.31 1.24 -8.33
N PRO A 28 5.93 0.05 -8.35
CA PRO A 28 5.55 -1.03 -7.44
C PRO A 28 5.94 -0.71 -6.00
N LEU A 29 5.04 -1.01 -5.06
CA LEU A 29 5.32 -0.98 -3.63
C LEU A 29 6.00 -2.29 -3.22
N VAL A 30 7.26 -2.21 -2.81
CA VAL A 30 8.02 -3.37 -2.35
C VAL A 30 7.83 -3.56 -0.85
N THR A 31 7.41 -4.74 -0.40
CA THR A 31 7.24 -5.08 1.02
C THR A 31 7.58 -6.54 1.27
N ALA A 32 8.08 -6.88 2.47
CA ALA A 32 8.31 -8.27 2.87
C ALA A 32 7.10 -8.88 3.61
N ASP A 33 6.13 -8.05 3.98
CA ASP A 33 4.93 -8.48 4.69
C ASP A 33 3.82 -8.88 3.69
N ALA A 34 3.52 -10.18 3.63
CA ALA A 34 2.52 -10.75 2.72
C ALA A 34 1.09 -10.28 3.00
N ARG A 35 0.75 -9.98 4.26
CA ARG A 35 -0.59 -9.51 4.65
C ARG A 35 -0.78 -8.07 4.16
N ARG A 36 0.23 -7.24 4.41
CA ARG A 36 0.29 -5.84 3.95
C ARG A 36 0.36 -5.75 2.43
N ALA A 37 1.07 -6.69 1.79
CA ALA A 37 1.14 -6.76 0.35
C ALA A 37 -0.23 -6.99 -0.29
N ARG A 38 -0.99 -7.97 0.22
CA ARG A 38 -2.35 -8.27 -0.27
C ARG A 38 -3.28 -7.08 -0.15
N ALA A 39 -3.27 -6.39 1.00
CA ALA A 39 -4.12 -5.23 1.20
C ALA A 39 -3.77 -4.07 0.24
N ALA A 40 -2.47 -3.84 -0.01
CA ALA A 40 -2.01 -2.80 -0.93
C ALA A 40 -2.18 -3.18 -2.43
N THR A 41 -2.29 -4.47 -2.76
CA THR A 41 -2.47 -4.95 -4.15
C THR A 41 -3.76 -4.42 -4.77
N GLY A 42 -4.79 -4.16 -3.96
CA GLY A 42 -6.04 -3.54 -4.42
C GLY A 42 -5.93 -2.04 -4.75
N GLN A 43 -4.84 -1.38 -4.37
CA GLN A 43 -4.62 0.06 -4.57
C GLN A 43 -3.48 0.34 -5.55
N CYS A 44 -2.43 -0.49 -5.57
CA CYS A 44 -1.24 -0.29 -6.39
C CYS A 44 -0.59 -1.62 -6.75
N ARG A 45 0.38 -1.60 -7.68
CA ARG A 45 1.22 -2.77 -7.95
C ARG A 45 2.09 -3.02 -6.73
N VAL A 46 2.12 -4.23 -6.22
CA VAL A 46 2.90 -4.60 -5.02
C VAL A 46 3.84 -5.74 -5.37
N GLU A 47 5.07 -5.64 -4.88
CA GLU A 47 6.10 -6.66 -5.02
C GLU A 47 6.45 -7.21 -3.64
N LEU A 48 6.22 -8.52 -3.44
CA LEU A 48 6.53 -9.20 -2.20
C LEU A 48 7.96 -9.72 -2.26
N VAL A 49 8.81 -9.27 -1.35
CA VAL A 49 10.17 -9.81 -1.19
C VAL A 49 10.14 -10.84 -0.07
N ALA A 50 10.32 -12.11 -0.43
CA ALA A 50 10.40 -13.23 0.50
C ALA A 50 11.83 -13.46 0.97
#